data_AF-U1GL11-F1
#
_entry.id   AF-U1GL11-F1
#
_cell.length_a   1.000
_cell.length_b   1.000
_cell.length_c   1.000
_cell.angle_alpha   90.00
_cell.angle_beta   90.00
_cell.angle_gamma   90.00
#
_symmetry.space_group_name_H-M   'P 1'
#
loop_
_entity.id
_entity.type
_entity.pdbx_description
1 polymer ?
#
loop_
_entity_poly.entity_id
_entity_poly.type
_entity_poly.pdbx_seq_one_letter_code
_entity_poly.pdbx_strand_id
1 'polypeptide(L)'
;MLETVHLAHLPPDLPVYIALFYGVQNIPFLRHQLLASNSDFEYAFIDASLILSRTHVLAACFRALNDYLCGRLKSRNVHSEIVFALSPNNTRLFVYPINPWVGGQILEAFRTFGMQGTTTNLLVIKVPVPVSNTKPATIPQPAPSAAPEQPPSKEAIETHLLSSIQGTPILFNDETLRILCDTIKVRKTYKIPFPPAPPRKKAPPRKRGKPNAHAELNDNDPAQRSRLERSILGAMALRGAT
;
A
#
# COMPACT_ATOMS: atom_id res chain seq x y z
N MET A 1 4.35 19.02 4.51
CA MET A 1 4.91 17.66 4.28
C MET A 1 3.88 16.68 3.75
N LEU A 2 2.58 16.94 3.97
CA LEU A 2 1.50 16.24 3.27
C LEU A 2 1.49 16.58 1.76
N GLU A 3 1.69 15.57 0.92
CA GLU A 3 1.61 15.69 -0.53
C GLU A 3 0.17 15.42 -1.00
N THR A 4 -0.32 16.24 -1.93
CA THR A 4 -1.62 16.05 -2.57
C THR A 4 -1.39 15.59 -4.00
N VAL A 5 -1.81 14.36 -4.31
CA VAL A 5 -1.66 13.77 -5.64
C VAL A 5 -3.02 13.65 -6.30
N HIS A 6 -3.14 14.20 -7.51
CA HIS A 6 -4.27 13.98 -8.39
C HIS A 6 -3.86 12.91 -9.39
N LEU A 7 -4.60 11.80 -9.39
CA LEU A 7 -4.34 10.69 -10.29
C LEU A 7 -5.01 10.95 -11.64
N ALA A 8 -4.25 10.77 -12.72
CA ALA A 8 -4.80 10.87 -14.07
C ALA A 8 -5.95 9.87 -14.25
N HIS A 9 -7.01 10.29 -14.93
CA HIS A 9 -8.23 9.50 -15.21
C HIS A 9 -9.14 9.22 -14.00
N LEU A 10 -8.86 9.77 -12.82
CA LEU A 10 -9.81 9.81 -11.71
C LEU A 10 -10.47 11.19 -11.64
N PRO A 11 -11.71 11.28 -11.09
CA PRO A 11 -12.37 12.56 -10.90
C PRO A 11 -11.47 13.51 -10.08
N PRO A 12 -11.36 14.79 -10.48
CA PRO A 12 -10.53 15.76 -9.76
C PRO A 12 -10.98 15.97 -8.31
N ASP A 13 -12.23 15.63 -8.01
CA ASP A 13 -12.85 15.74 -6.69
C ASP A 13 -12.34 14.69 -5.67
N LEU A 14 -11.48 13.75 -6.09
CA LEU A 14 -10.88 12.73 -5.23
C LEU A 14 -9.35 12.90 -5.12
N PRO A 15 -8.86 13.91 -4.39
CA PRO A 15 -7.43 14.06 -4.14
C PRO A 15 -6.92 12.97 -3.21
N VAL A 16 -5.71 12.46 -3.46
CA VAL A 16 -5.04 11.51 -2.57
C VAL A 16 -4.01 12.27 -1.74
N TYR A 17 -4.17 12.26 -0.42
CA TYR A 17 -3.20 12.85 0.51
C TYR A 17 -2.23 11.78 0.98
N ILE A 18 -0.93 12.02 0.82
CA ILE A 18 0.13 11.08 1.17
C ILE A 18 1.13 11.77 2.09
N ALA A 19 1.48 11.13 3.20
CA ALA A 19 2.54 11.56 4.10
C ALA A 19 3.45 10.38 4.44
N LEU A 20 4.74 10.65 4.59
CA LEU A 20 5.75 9.67 4.96
C LEU A 20 6.41 10.09 6.28
N PHE A 21 6.50 9.16 7.22
CA PHE A 21 7.09 9.36 8.54
C PHE A 21 8.23 8.38 8.77
N TYR A 22 9.32 8.90 9.33
CA TYR A 22 10.52 8.16 9.70
C TYR A 22 10.66 8.08 11.22
N GLY A 23 11.13 6.93 11.71
CA GLY A 23 11.41 6.72 13.13
C GLY A 23 10.17 6.78 14.03
N VAL A 24 9.05 6.22 13.56
CA VAL A 24 7.79 6.22 14.30
C VAL A 24 7.87 5.30 15.52
N GLN A 25 7.49 5.80 16.70
CA GLN A 25 7.52 5.06 17.96
C GLN A 25 6.13 4.63 18.44
N ASN A 26 5.08 5.34 18.02
CA ASN A 26 3.71 5.18 18.53
C ASN A 26 2.84 4.19 17.71
N ILE A 27 3.44 3.15 17.13
CA ILE A 27 2.70 2.16 16.31
C ILE A 27 1.61 1.40 17.11
N PRO A 28 1.85 0.94 18.36
CA PRO A 28 0.84 0.22 19.12
C PRO A 28 -0.45 1.04 19.33
N PHE A 29 -0.31 2.35 19.57
CA PHE A 29 -1.45 3.27 19.70
C PHE A 29 -2.24 3.38 18.39
N LEU A 30 -1.56 3.63 17.26
CA LEU A 30 -2.22 3.74 15.95
C LEU A 30 -2.97 2.44 15.60
N ARG A 31 -2.38 1.30 15.92
CA ARG A 31 -3.02 -0.02 15.74
C ARG A 31 -4.26 -0.18 16.63
N HIS A 32 -4.21 0.29 17.88
CA HIS A 32 -5.37 0.29 18.77
C HIS A 32 -6.50 1.17 18.22
N GLN A 33 -6.19 2.35 17.69
CA GLN A 33 -7.18 3.25 17.07
C GLN A 33 -7.86 2.62 15.84
N LEU A 34 -7.10 1.89 15.01
CA LEU A 34 -7.67 1.14 13.89
C LEU A 34 -8.60 0.02 14.35
N LEU A 35 -8.22 -0.73 15.39
CA LEU A 35 -9.04 -1.81 15.95
C LEU A 35 -10.30 -1.28 16.63
N ALA A 36 -10.23 -0.10 17.24
CA ALA A 36 -11.37 0.62 17.78
C ALA A 36 -12.30 1.18 16.68
N SER A 37 -11.92 1.09 15.40
CA SER A 37 -12.67 1.62 14.25
C SER A 37 -13.02 3.10 14.41
N ASN A 38 -12.10 3.88 14.97
CA ASN A 38 -12.29 5.32 15.15
C ASN A 38 -12.36 6.01 13.77
N SER A 39 -13.42 6.78 13.52
CA SER A 39 -13.63 7.54 12.28
C SER A 39 -12.50 8.53 11.99
N ASP A 40 -11.90 9.06 13.05
CA ASP A 40 -10.82 10.05 12.95
C ASP A 40 -9.52 9.43 12.42
N PHE A 41 -9.37 8.10 12.55
CA PHE A 41 -8.19 7.33 12.16
C PHE A 41 -8.41 6.47 10.91
N GLU A 42 -9.39 6.81 10.07
CA GLU A 42 -9.57 6.15 8.77
C GLU A 42 -8.48 6.57 7.77
N TYR A 43 -7.28 6.03 7.96
CA TYR A 43 -6.12 6.18 7.11
C TYR A 43 -5.61 4.81 6.66
N ALA A 44 -4.96 4.76 5.50
CA ALA A 44 -4.17 3.59 5.11
C ALA A 44 -2.77 3.74 5.70
N PHE A 45 -2.48 2.95 6.73
CA PHE A 45 -1.17 2.86 7.36
C PHE A 45 -0.37 1.71 6.74
N ILE A 46 0.70 2.05 6.04
CA ILE A 46 1.50 1.12 5.24
C ILE A 46 2.96 1.15 5.73
N ASP A 47 3.61 -0.01 5.79
CA ASP A 47 5.05 -0.09 6.06
C ASP A 47 5.83 0.38 4.84
N ALA A 48 6.54 1.51 4.97
CA ALA A 48 7.31 2.09 3.87
C ALA A 48 8.50 1.22 3.46
N SER A 49 8.93 0.28 4.31
CA SER A 49 10.03 -0.65 4.00
C SER A 49 9.70 -1.61 2.86
N LEU A 50 8.41 -1.80 2.55
CA LEU A 50 7.92 -2.65 1.46
C LEU A 50 7.55 -1.86 0.20
N ILE A 51 7.81 -0.55 0.19
CA ILE A 51 7.48 0.32 -0.93
C ILE A 51 8.72 0.66 -1.74
N LEU A 52 8.75 0.18 -2.99
CA LEU A 52 9.88 0.41 -3.89
C LEU A 52 9.93 1.82 -4.49
N SER A 53 8.79 2.38 -4.89
CA SER A 53 8.71 3.65 -5.62
C SER A 53 7.37 4.35 -5.38
N ARG A 54 7.27 5.61 -5.81
CA ARG A 54 6.01 6.36 -5.86
C ARG A 54 5.00 5.68 -6.77
N THR A 55 5.43 5.26 -7.97
CA THR A 55 4.58 4.56 -8.94
C THR A 55 3.94 3.32 -8.33
N HIS A 56 4.68 2.58 -7.50
CA HIS A 56 4.17 1.42 -6.77
C HIS A 56 2.95 1.77 -5.89
N VAL A 57 3.04 2.85 -5.11
CA VAL A 57 1.93 3.33 -4.26
C VAL A 57 0.78 3.89 -5.09
N LEU A 58 1.09 4.71 -6.09
CA LEU A 58 0.08 5.37 -6.92
C LEU A 58 -0.72 4.36 -7.74
N ALA A 59 -0.09 3.27 -8.21
CA ALA A 59 -0.79 2.17 -8.87
C ALA A 59 -1.80 1.48 -7.93
N ALA A 60 -1.43 1.26 -6.67
CA ALA A 60 -2.35 0.71 -5.66
C ALA A 60 -3.51 1.67 -5.36
N CYS A 61 -3.22 2.96 -5.21
CA CYS A 61 -4.24 3.99 -5.00
C CYS A 61 -5.22 4.08 -6.17
N PHE A 62 -4.69 4.13 -7.41
CA PHE A 62 -5.50 4.17 -8.62
C PHE A 62 -6.45 2.98 -8.70
N ARG A 63 -5.96 1.78 -8.44
CA ARG A 63 -6.81 0.58 -8.48
C ARG A 63 -7.89 0.62 -7.40
N ALA A 64 -7.53 0.94 -6.16
CA ALA A 64 -8.48 1.00 -5.04
C ALA A 64 -9.58 2.04 -5.29
N LEU A 65 -9.23 3.20 -5.85
CA LEU A 65 -10.18 4.25 -6.20
C LEU A 65 -11.04 3.86 -7.40
N ASN A 66 -10.47 3.20 -8.41
CA ASN A 66 -11.25 2.68 -9.52
C ASN A 66 -12.28 1.63 -9.04
N ASP A 67 -11.89 0.74 -8.13
CA ASP A 67 -12.81 -0.23 -7.54
C ASP A 67 -13.87 0.44 -6.66
N TYR A 68 -13.54 1.55 -5.97
CA TYR A 68 -14.52 2.39 -5.27
C TYR A 68 -15.54 3.00 -6.23
N LEU A 69 -15.09 3.65 -7.31
CA LEU A 69 -15.95 4.29 -8.30
C LEU A 69 -16.84 3.28 -9.03
N CYS A 70 -16.34 2.06 -9.28
CA CYS A 70 -17.12 0.97 -9.87
C CYS A 70 -18.03 0.24 -8.86
N GLY A 71 -18.00 0.56 -7.55
CA GLY A 71 -18.77 -0.14 -6.52
C GLY A 71 -18.34 -1.60 -6.32
N ARG A 72 -17.08 -1.95 -6.65
CA ARG A 72 -16.52 -3.31 -6.58
C ARG A 72 -15.51 -3.49 -5.44
N LEU A 73 -15.61 -2.68 -4.38
CA LEU A 73 -14.75 -2.80 -3.21
C LEU A 73 -14.90 -4.18 -2.56
N LYS A 74 -13.76 -4.79 -2.23
CA LYS A 74 -13.71 -6.08 -1.52
C LYS A 74 -13.57 -5.87 -0.02
N SER A 75 -12.98 -4.76 0.37
CA SER A 75 -12.80 -4.32 1.74
C SER A 75 -13.90 -3.35 2.19
N ARG A 76 -13.90 -3.03 3.49
CA ARG A 76 -14.89 -2.15 4.11
C ARG A 76 -14.76 -0.69 3.68
N ASN A 77 -13.54 -0.22 3.38
CA ASN A 77 -13.29 1.17 3.02
C ASN A 77 -12.17 1.28 1.97
N VAL A 78 -12.11 2.41 1.27
CA VAL A 78 -11.11 2.67 0.22
C VAL A 78 -9.68 2.54 0.76
N HIS A 79 -9.43 3.00 1.98
CA HIS A 79 -8.13 2.92 2.65
C HIS A 79 -7.64 1.47 2.81
N SER A 80 -8.52 0.57 3.23
CA SER A 80 -8.24 -0.86 3.33
C SER A 80 -8.02 -1.47 1.95
N GLU A 81 -8.76 -1.00 0.95
CA GLU A 81 -8.59 -1.45 -0.42
C GLU A 81 -7.22 -1.02 -0.97
N ILE A 82 -6.69 0.14 -0.59
CA ILE A 82 -5.32 0.56 -0.97
C ILE A 82 -4.29 -0.42 -0.42
N VAL A 83 -4.36 -0.75 0.88
CA VAL A 83 -3.45 -1.75 1.49
C VAL A 83 -3.61 -3.11 0.83
N PHE A 84 -4.85 -3.51 0.59
CA PHE A 84 -5.15 -4.74 -0.13
C PHE A 84 -4.59 -4.70 -1.55
N ALA A 85 -4.65 -3.56 -2.24
CA ALA A 85 -4.20 -3.38 -3.62
C ALA A 85 -2.68 -3.45 -3.76
N LEU A 86 -1.91 -3.29 -2.69
CA LEU A 86 -0.47 -3.55 -2.71
C LEU A 86 -0.16 -5.05 -2.77
N SER A 87 -1.03 -5.89 -2.19
CA SER A 87 -0.79 -7.32 -2.13
C SER A 87 -0.82 -7.97 -3.53
N PRO A 88 0.18 -8.79 -3.87
CA PRO A 88 0.22 -9.58 -5.10
C PRO A 88 -0.65 -10.84 -5.03
N ASN A 89 -1.36 -11.08 -3.92
CA ASN A 89 -2.05 -12.34 -3.72
C ASN A 89 -3.22 -12.49 -4.70
N ASN A 90 -3.04 -13.49 -5.57
CA ASN A 90 -3.97 -14.02 -6.57
C ASN A 90 -4.36 -15.46 -6.23
N THR A 91 -4.24 -15.88 -4.97
CA THR A 91 -4.47 -17.28 -4.61
C THR A 91 -5.96 -17.59 -4.59
N ARG A 92 -6.58 -17.75 -5.75
CA ARG A 92 -7.77 -18.59 -5.88
C ARG A 92 -7.31 -20.04 -5.72
N LEU A 93 -6.93 -20.44 -4.51
CA LEU A 93 -6.90 -21.86 -4.18
C LEU A 93 -8.38 -22.25 -4.11
N PHE A 94 -8.93 -22.65 -5.25
CA PHE A 94 -10.22 -23.33 -5.29
C PHE A 94 -10.12 -24.61 -4.47
N VAL A 95 -10.40 -24.51 -3.18
CA VAL A 95 -10.75 -25.67 -2.36
C VAL A 95 -12.19 -25.45 -1.96
N TYR A 96 -13.09 -26.01 -2.77
CA TYR A 96 -14.47 -26.25 -2.37
C TYR A 96 -14.47 -27.24 -1.18
N PRO A 97 -15.43 -27.17 -0.24
CA PRO A 97 -16.72 -26.51 -0.39
C PRO A 97 -17.02 -25.45 0.67
N ILE A 98 -16.12 -24.49 0.93
CA ILE A 98 -16.48 -23.29 1.72
C ILE A 98 -15.54 -22.16 1.30
N ASN A 99 -16.03 -21.02 0.81
CA ASN A 99 -15.18 -19.83 0.59
C ASN A 99 -15.48 -18.70 1.59
N PRO A 100 -15.02 -18.80 2.87
CA PRO A 100 -14.83 -17.68 3.79
C PRO A 100 -13.59 -16.82 3.45
N TRP A 101 -13.05 -16.92 2.24
CA TRP A 101 -11.61 -16.74 1.97
C TRP A 101 -11.16 -15.30 1.63
N VAL A 102 -12.09 -14.36 1.36
CA VAL A 102 -11.73 -12.96 1.06
C VAL A 102 -11.26 -12.21 2.31
N GLY A 103 -11.89 -12.46 3.47
CA GLY A 103 -11.47 -11.85 4.74
C GLY A 103 -10.05 -12.25 5.16
N GLY A 104 -9.67 -13.50 4.90
CA GLY A 104 -8.31 -14.00 5.16
C GLY A 104 -7.24 -13.29 4.32
N GLN A 105 -7.54 -13.01 3.04
CA GLN A 105 -6.61 -12.31 2.14
C GLN A 105 -6.44 -10.83 2.50
N ILE A 106 -7.51 -10.17 2.91
CA ILE A 106 -7.45 -8.78 3.38
C ILE A 106 -6.60 -8.72 4.64
N LEU A 107 -6.84 -9.61 5.60
CA LEU A 107 -6.04 -9.69 6.81
C LEU A 107 -4.56 -10.00 6.53
N GLU A 108 -4.27 -10.88 5.58
CA GLU A 108 -2.89 -11.19 5.16
C GLU A 108 -2.21 -9.98 4.52
N ALA A 109 -2.93 -9.21 3.68
CA ALA A 109 -2.41 -7.96 3.13
C ALA A 109 -2.08 -6.95 4.24
N PHE A 110 -2.93 -6.80 5.25
CA PHE A 110 -2.66 -5.96 6.42
C PHE A 110 -1.49 -6.47 7.28
N ARG A 111 -1.32 -7.79 7.40
CA ARG A 111 -0.16 -8.38 8.10
C ARG A 111 1.15 -8.19 7.34
N THR A 112 1.07 -8.10 6.02
CA THR A 112 2.25 -7.99 5.16
C THR A 112 2.62 -6.53 4.93
N PHE A 113 1.70 -5.72 4.41
CA PHE A 113 1.93 -4.32 4.01
C PHE A 113 1.49 -3.30 5.04
N GLY A 114 0.61 -3.67 5.98
CA GLY A 114 0.20 -2.77 7.06
C GLY A 114 1.27 -2.65 8.15
N MET A 115 1.13 -1.63 8.99
CA MET A 115 2.05 -1.40 10.11
C MET A 115 2.11 -2.58 11.09
N GLN A 116 3.32 -3.06 11.35
CA GLN A 116 3.64 -4.07 12.36
C GLN A 116 4.29 -3.42 13.58
N GLY A 117 4.36 -4.12 14.70
CA GLY A 117 5.02 -3.60 15.91
C GLY A 117 6.50 -3.25 15.72
N THR A 118 7.15 -3.77 14.67
CA THR A 118 8.54 -3.48 14.30
C THR A 118 8.68 -2.39 13.24
N THR A 119 7.58 -1.83 12.75
CA THR A 119 7.60 -0.83 11.67
C THR A 119 8.12 0.50 12.23
N THR A 120 9.24 0.97 11.69
CA THR A 120 9.81 2.29 12.03
C THR A 120 9.49 3.35 10.97
N ASN A 121 9.18 2.92 9.74
CA ASN A 121 8.92 3.79 8.61
C ASN A 121 7.46 3.63 8.18
N LEU A 122 6.68 4.70 8.30
CA LEU A 122 5.23 4.66 8.12
C LEU A 122 4.81 5.55 6.96
N LEU A 123 4.19 4.96 5.95
CA LEU A 123 3.50 5.67 4.89
C LEU A 123 2.01 5.76 5.26
N VAL A 124 1.47 6.98 5.20
CA VAL A 124 0.08 7.26 5.55
C VAL A 124 -0.62 7.83 4.32
N ILE A 125 -1.76 7.26 3.97
CA ILE A 125 -2.57 7.72 2.84
C ILE A 125 -4.00 8.00 3.32
N LYS A 126 -4.52 9.18 2.98
CA LYS A 126 -5.92 9.58 3.19
C LYS A 126 -6.56 9.90 1.86
N VAL A 127 -7.75 9.37 1.65
CA VAL A 127 -8.64 9.80 0.57
C VAL A 127 -9.89 10.41 1.22
N PRO A 128 -10.23 11.67 0.91
CA PRO A 128 -11.48 12.29 1.34
C PRO A 128 -12.60 11.73 0.46
N VAL A 129 -13.14 10.59 0.85
CA VAL A 129 -14.25 9.96 0.15
C VAL A 129 -15.55 10.43 0.81
N PRO A 130 -16.53 10.98 0.07
CA PRO A 130 -17.82 11.35 0.65
C PRO A 130 -18.52 10.09 1.17
N VAL A 131 -19.04 10.17 2.40
CA VAL A 131 -19.56 9.03 3.19
C VAL A 131 -20.90 8.48 2.65
N SER A 132 -21.31 8.81 1.42
CA SER A 132 -22.67 8.55 0.91
C SER A 132 -22.97 7.10 0.48
N ASN A 133 -22.00 6.20 0.39
CA ASN A 133 -22.20 4.93 -0.33
C ASN A 133 -22.13 3.64 0.51
N THR A 134 -22.45 3.68 1.80
CA THR A 134 -22.60 2.45 2.63
C THR A 134 -24.04 2.01 2.91
N LYS A 135 -25.06 2.47 2.16
CA LYS A 135 -26.40 1.86 2.25
C LYS A 135 -27.17 1.98 0.91
N PRO A 136 -27.78 0.89 0.39
CA PRO A 136 -28.72 0.99 -0.71
C PRO A 136 -29.96 1.77 -0.28
N ALA A 137 -30.38 2.66 -1.17
CA ALA A 137 -31.61 3.46 -1.18
C ALA A 137 -32.70 3.08 -0.17
N THR A 138 -32.99 3.99 0.75
CA THR A 138 -34.36 4.23 1.23
C THR A 138 -34.67 5.69 0.96
N ILE A 139 -35.52 5.91 -0.06
CA ILE A 139 -36.39 7.05 -0.37
C ILE A 139 -35.85 8.45 -0.03
N PRO A 140 -35.62 9.34 -1.03
CA PRO A 140 -35.28 10.73 -0.77
C PRO A 140 -36.50 11.48 -0.21
N GLN A 141 -36.42 11.90 1.06
CA GLN A 141 -37.23 13.00 1.58
C GLN A 141 -36.55 14.34 1.26
N PRO A 142 -37.27 15.38 0.83
CA PRO A 142 -36.69 16.68 0.54
C PRO A 142 -36.67 17.61 1.78
N ALA A 143 -35.53 18.31 1.91
CA ALA A 143 -35.28 19.59 2.61
C ALA A 143 -35.14 19.59 4.16
N PRO A 144 -34.53 20.62 4.81
CA PRO A 144 -33.86 21.83 4.29
C PRO A 144 -32.45 22.14 4.89
N SER A 145 -31.70 23.00 4.20
CA SER A 145 -30.63 23.89 4.69
C SER A 145 -29.61 23.38 5.74
N ALA A 146 -28.61 22.61 5.30
CA ALA A 146 -27.34 22.53 6.02
C ALA A 146 -26.20 22.81 5.04
N ALA A 147 -25.26 23.65 5.48
CA ALA A 147 -24.09 24.10 4.74
C ALA A 147 -23.33 22.93 4.07
N PRO A 148 -22.65 23.17 2.93
CA PRO A 148 -21.87 22.13 2.28
C PRO A 148 -20.81 21.61 3.25
N GLU A 149 -20.91 20.33 3.66
CA GLU A 149 -19.86 19.61 4.38
C GLU A 149 -18.61 19.61 3.49
N GLN A 150 -17.75 20.61 3.69
CA GLN A 150 -16.51 20.73 2.93
C GLN A 150 -15.63 19.51 3.24
N PRO A 151 -14.99 18.90 2.24
CA PRO A 151 -14.02 17.84 2.48
C PRO A 151 -12.99 18.32 3.50
N PRO A 152 -12.50 17.45 4.41
CA PRO A 152 -11.55 17.85 5.44
C PRO A 152 -10.36 18.56 4.78
N SER A 153 -10.12 19.80 5.20
CA SER A 153 -9.08 20.63 4.62
C SER A 153 -7.72 19.98 4.83
N LYS A 154 -6.83 20.10 3.84
CA LYS A 154 -5.47 19.54 3.86
C LYS A 154 -4.73 19.84 5.18
N GLU A 155 -4.90 21.07 5.68
CA GLU A 155 -4.28 21.55 6.91
C GLU A 155 -4.80 20.85 8.17
N ALA A 156 -6.10 20.54 8.22
CA ALA A 156 -6.69 19.79 9.33
C ALA A 156 -6.13 18.36 9.38
N ILE A 157 -6.01 17.70 8.21
CA ILE A 157 -5.42 16.36 8.11
C ILE A 157 -3.95 16.39 8.53
N GLU A 158 -3.18 17.36 8.05
CA GLU A 158 -1.76 17.49 8.41
C GLU A 158 -1.58 17.73 9.91
N THR A 159 -2.39 18.61 10.51
CA THR A 159 -2.35 18.89 11.95
C THR A 159 -2.69 17.64 12.77
N HIS A 160 -3.73 16.90 12.37
CA HIS A 160 -4.13 15.66 13.03
C HIS A 160 -3.04 14.58 12.93
N LEU A 161 -2.39 14.44 11.77
CA LEU A 161 -1.30 13.48 11.59
C LEU A 161 -0.08 13.84 12.46
N LEU A 162 0.29 15.11 12.51
CA LEU A 162 1.42 15.59 13.32
C LEU A 162 1.17 15.45 14.83
N SER A 163 -0.07 15.65 15.29
CA SER A 163 -0.40 15.45 16.71
C SER A 163 -0.49 13.97 17.11
N SER A 164 -0.90 13.11 16.19
CA SER A 164 -1.15 11.69 16.47
C SER A 164 0.08 10.78 16.28
N ILE A 165 0.95 11.12 15.33
CA ILE A 165 2.09 10.28 14.93
C ILE A 165 3.37 10.82 15.57
N GLN A 166 3.95 10.05 16.49
CA GLN A 166 5.27 10.34 17.06
C GLN A 166 6.36 9.84 16.12
N GLY A 167 6.71 10.66 15.11
CA GLY A 167 7.77 10.39 14.14
C GLY A 167 8.18 11.64 13.39
N THR A 168 9.28 11.57 12.65
CA THR A 168 9.76 12.70 11.83
C THR A 168 9.12 12.63 10.46
N PRO A 169 8.27 13.60 10.06
CA PRO A 169 7.75 13.64 8.70
C PRO A 169 8.90 13.89 7.72
N ILE A 170 8.87 13.21 6.58
CA ILE A 170 9.89 13.31 5.51
C ILE A 170 9.21 13.42 4.14
N LEU A 171 9.97 13.86 3.14
CA LEU A 171 9.45 14.00 1.78
C LEU A 171 9.16 12.63 1.16
N PHE A 172 8.02 12.51 0.50
CA PHE A 172 7.63 11.34 -0.26
C PHE A 172 8.25 11.41 -1.68
N ASN A 173 9.51 11.00 -1.82
CA ASN A 173 10.19 10.94 -3.11
C ASN A 173 10.85 9.57 -3.32
N ASP A 174 11.20 9.25 -4.56
CA ASP A 174 11.80 7.94 -4.87
C ASP A 174 13.19 7.77 -4.21
N GLU A 175 13.90 8.87 -3.94
CA GLU A 175 15.20 8.84 -3.25
C GLU A 175 15.07 8.45 -1.77
N THR A 176 14.10 9.02 -1.04
CA THR A 176 13.82 8.64 0.35
C THR A 176 13.29 7.21 0.42
N LEU A 177 12.36 6.85 -0.46
CA LEU A 177 11.86 5.47 -0.55
C LEU A 177 12.99 4.49 -0.87
N ARG A 178 13.96 4.86 -1.69
CA ARG A 178 15.13 4.02 -1.99
C ARG A 178 15.98 3.74 -0.76
N ILE A 179 16.13 4.70 0.13
CA ILE A 179 16.88 4.54 1.38
C ILE A 179 16.11 3.67 2.38
N LEU A 180 14.78 3.80 2.43
CA LEU A 180 13.93 3.10 3.41
C LEU A 180 13.51 1.69 2.97
N CYS A 181 13.47 1.44 1.66
CA CYS A 181 12.97 0.19 1.09
C CYS A 181 13.96 -0.96 1.29
N ASP A 182 13.45 -2.09 1.81
CA ASP A 182 14.17 -3.36 1.90
C ASP A 182 13.80 -4.23 0.69
N THR A 183 14.65 -4.20 -0.34
CA THR A 183 14.39 -4.91 -1.60
C THR A 183 14.33 -6.43 -1.42
N ILE A 184 15.02 -6.96 -0.40
CA ILE A 184 15.03 -8.40 -0.10
C ILE A 184 13.66 -8.80 0.43
N LYS A 185 13.10 -8.02 1.38
CA LYS A 185 11.73 -8.23 1.86
C LYS A 185 10.73 -8.08 0.73
N VAL A 186 10.84 -7.03 -0.09
CA VAL A 186 9.95 -6.83 -1.24
C VAL A 186 10.00 -8.02 -2.20
N ARG A 187 11.18 -8.50 -2.60
CA ARG A 187 11.29 -9.68 -3.47
C ARG A 187 10.64 -10.92 -2.88
N LYS A 188 10.81 -11.15 -1.57
CA LYS A 188 10.17 -12.26 -0.86
C LYS A 188 8.65 -12.11 -0.86
N THR A 189 8.15 -10.93 -0.53
CA THR A 189 6.71 -10.62 -0.51
C THR A 189 6.05 -10.83 -1.87
N TYR A 190 6.69 -10.36 -2.95
CA TYR A 190 6.18 -10.53 -4.31
C TYR A 190 6.58 -11.86 -4.98
N LYS A 191 7.28 -12.76 -4.27
CA LYS A 191 7.79 -14.04 -4.79
C LYS A 191 8.58 -13.87 -6.10
N ILE A 192 9.32 -12.77 -6.22
CA ILE A 192 10.11 -12.44 -7.41
C ILE A 192 11.46 -13.17 -7.34
N PRO A 193 11.83 -13.98 -8.33
CA PRO A 193 13.09 -14.72 -8.31
C PRO A 193 14.30 -13.78 -8.31
N PHE A 194 15.37 -14.22 -7.64
CA PHE A 194 16.64 -13.51 -7.66
C PHE A 194 17.30 -13.64 -9.04
N PRO A 195 17.98 -12.59 -9.53
CA PRO A 195 18.67 -12.65 -10.81
C PRO A 195 19.72 -13.77 -10.82
N PRO A 196 19.85 -14.51 -11.94
CA PRO A 196 20.89 -15.54 -12.08
C PRO A 196 22.28 -14.89 -12.02
N ALA A 197 23.22 -15.56 -11.35
CA ALA A 197 24.60 -15.09 -11.27
C ALA A 197 25.20 -14.90 -12.67
N PRO A 198 25.99 -13.83 -12.90
CA PRO A 198 26.66 -13.64 -14.18
C PRO A 198 27.58 -14.83 -14.48
N PRO A 199 27.76 -15.20 -15.76
CA PRO A 199 28.63 -16.30 -16.15
C PRO A 199 30.06 -15.99 -15.71
N ARG A 200 30.58 -16.76 -14.73
CA ARG A 200 31.98 -16.66 -14.29
C ARG A 200 32.90 -17.04 -15.44
N LYS A 201 33.63 -16.07 -16.00
CA LYS A 201 34.78 -16.35 -16.87
C LYS A 201 35.89 -16.96 -16.01
N LYS A 202 36.05 -18.29 -16.11
CA LYS A 202 37.08 -19.16 -15.48
C LYS A 202 36.99 -19.27 -13.94
N ALA A 203 36.34 -20.32 -13.46
CA ALA A 203 36.44 -20.76 -12.05
C ALA A 203 36.70 -22.29 -11.99
N PRO A 204 37.46 -22.78 -11.00
CA PRO A 204 37.80 -24.20 -10.85
C PRO A 204 36.56 -25.07 -10.60
N PRO A 205 36.65 -26.40 -10.81
CA PRO A 205 35.51 -27.31 -10.70
C PRO A 205 34.86 -27.25 -9.31
N ARG A 206 33.51 -27.18 -9.29
CA ARG A 206 32.70 -27.07 -8.07
C ARG A 206 32.85 -28.34 -7.21
N LYS A 207 33.09 -28.18 -5.90
CA LYS A 207 32.79 -29.23 -4.92
C LYS A 207 31.26 -29.40 -4.84
N ARG A 208 30.78 -30.64 -5.01
CA ARG A 208 29.37 -31.07 -4.87
C ARG A 208 28.83 -30.60 -3.51
N GLY A 209 27.69 -29.88 -3.50
CA GLY A 209 26.93 -29.62 -2.26
C GLY A 209 26.59 -28.16 -1.90
N LYS A 210 26.99 -27.13 -2.68
CA LYS A 210 26.55 -25.75 -2.42
C LYS A 210 25.34 -25.35 -3.27
N PRO A 211 24.29 -24.72 -2.69
CA PRO A 211 23.14 -24.23 -3.44
C PRO A 211 23.58 -23.23 -4.53
N ASN A 212 22.74 -23.08 -5.56
CA ASN A 212 23.01 -22.17 -6.69
C ASN A 212 23.35 -20.77 -6.18
N ALA A 213 24.51 -20.25 -6.58
CA ALA A 213 24.89 -18.88 -6.27
C ALA A 213 23.92 -17.92 -7.00
N HIS A 214 23.20 -17.09 -6.24
CA HIS A 214 22.47 -15.95 -6.79
C HIS A 214 23.45 -14.82 -7.08
N ALA A 215 23.14 -13.96 -8.06
CA ALA A 215 23.93 -12.74 -8.25
C ALA A 215 23.89 -11.90 -6.97
N GLU A 216 24.99 -11.21 -6.65
CA GLU A 216 24.95 -10.17 -5.62
C GLU A 216 23.90 -9.13 -6.04
N LEU A 217 22.92 -8.92 -5.17
CA LEU A 217 21.91 -7.90 -5.35
C LEU A 217 22.57 -6.55 -5.20
N ASN A 218 22.59 -5.78 -6.27
CA ASN A 218 22.97 -4.39 -6.18
C ASN A 218 21.69 -3.55 -6.19
N ASP A 219 21.18 -3.24 -5.00
CA ASP A 219 19.99 -2.40 -4.86
C ASP A 219 20.19 -0.98 -5.40
N ASN A 220 21.45 -0.59 -5.60
CA ASN A 220 21.80 0.67 -6.22
C ASN A 220 21.87 0.64 -7.75
N ASP A 221 21.79 -0.53 -8.37
CA ASP A 221 21.74 -0.66 -9.83
C ASP A 221 20.34 -0.23 -10.33
N PRO A 222 20.23 0.89 -11.07
CA PRO A 222 18.94 1.40 -11.54
C PRO A 222 18.25 0.42 -12.49
N ALA A 223 19.00 -0.38 -13.24
CA ALA A 223 18.42 -1.37 -14.15
C ALA A 223 17.77 -2.53 -13.39
N GLN A 224 18.41 -3.01 -12.31
CA GLN A 224 17.83 -4.04 -11.44
C GLN A 224 16.59 -3.54 -10.72
N ARG A 225 16.61 -2.30 -10.23
CA ARG A 225 15.47 -1.67 -9.55
C ARG A 225 14.29 -1.47 -10.50
N SER A 226 14.52 -0.95 -11.70
CA SER A 226 13.49 -0.81 -12.74
C SER A 226 12.88 -2.15 -13.18
N ARG A 227 13.69 -3.22 -13.25
CA ARG A 227 13.18 -4.58 -13.52
C ARG A 227 12.30 -5.07 -12.38
N LEU A 228 12.74 -4.89 -11.13
CA LEU A 228 11.98 -5.26 -9.95
C LEU A 228 10.64 -4.50 -9.89
N GLU A 229 10.65 -3.20 -10.14
CA GLU A 229 9.43 -2.37 -10.20
C GLU A 229 8.43 -2.89 -11.22
N ARG A 230 8.87 -3.16 -12.46
CA ARG A 230 8.00 -3.72 -13.50
C ARG A 230 7.42 -5.07 -13.11
N SER A 231 8.20 -5.94 -12.47
CA SER A 231 7.71 -7.22 -11.96
C SER A 231 6.66 -7.04 -10.85
N ILE A 232 6.85 -6.08 -9.95
CA ILE A 232 5.89 -5.75 -8.89
C ILE A 232 4.59 -5.22 -9.49
N LEU A 233 4.68 -4.22 -10.37
CA LEU A 233 3.51 -3.64 -11.04
C LEU A 233 2.76 -4.68 -11.87
N GLY A 234 3.48 -5.56 -12.57
CA GLY A 234 2.89 -6.69 -13.28
C GLY A 234 2.17 -7.67 -12.34
N ALA A 235 2.78 -8.02 -11.21
CA ALA A 235 2.15 -8.90 -10.21
C ALA A 235 0.90 -8.26 -9.60
N MET A 236 0.92 -6.96 -9.32
CA MET A 236 -0.24 -6.22 -8.87
C MET A 236 -1.34 -6.19 -9.95
N ALA A 237 -0.99 -5.91 -11.21
CA ALA A 237 -1.95 -5.79 -12.30
C ALA A 237 -2.65 -7.11 -12.64
N LEU A 238 -1.93 -8.24 -12.59
CA LEU A 238 -2.48 -9.57 -12.90
C LEU A 238 -3.44 -10.11 -11.85
N ARG A 239 -3.60 -9.40 -10.73
CA ARG A 239 -4.51 -9.79 -9.66
C ARG A 239 -5.96 -9.64 -10.05
N GLY A 240 -6.66 -10.77 -10.15
CA GLY A 240 -8.08 -10.85 -10.53
C GLY A 240 -8.34 -11.11 -12.01
N ALA A 241 -7.30 -11.27 -12.83
CA ALA A 241 -7.40 -11.57 -14.26
C ALA A 241 -7.64 -13.08 -14.57
N THR A 242 -8.12 -13.86 -13.60
CA THR A 242 -8.35 -15.32 -13.73
C THR A 242 -9.63 -15.76 -13.02
#